data_AF-A0ABD1J0Z5-F1
#
_entry.id   AF-A0ABD1J0Z5-F1
#
_cell.length_a   1.000
_cell.length_b   1.000
_cell.length_c   1.000
_cell.angle_alpha   90.00
_cell.angle_beta   90.00
_cell.angle_gamma   90.00
#
_symmetry.space_group_name_H-M   'P 1'
#
loop_
_entity.id
_entity.type
_entity.pdbx_description
1 polymer ?
#
loop_
_entity_poly.entity_id
_entity_poly.type
_entity_poly.pdbx_seq_one_letter_code
_entity_poly.pdbx_strand_id
1 'polypeptide(L)'
;MEVQVFAKSIPEHSSTSLCCHVTASDLSGVRIQLTNDGVPLHSGVKLTDPRPNGDGTNQMRVWVELRLKDTEKYECQVQRGTENKLGRLSLEKRFPSSRERLSSEDLKKVLIGTMVCLGVVLYIAFLNRKYLAERLCQTRGAVVSLVEQELKKYLQYVQTQEQFDEWRRTDDEFYPNQTGLISGFLSLYRNPH
;
A
#
# COMPACT_ATOMS: atom_id res chain seq x y z
N MET A 1 23.28 -24.47 27.73
CA MET A 1 22.05 -23.67 27.80
C MET A 1 22.40 -22.20 27.65
N GLU A 2 21.56 -21.44 26.95
CA GLU A 2 21.71 -20.01 26.69
C GLU A 2 20.54 -19.24 27.32
N VAL A 3 20.83 -18.08 27.92
CA VAL A 3 19.85 -17.25 28.61
C VAL A 3 19.99 -15.82 28.11
N GLN A 4 18.91 -15.24 27.57
CA GLN A 4 18.85 -13.87 27.11
C GLN A 4 17.72 -13.12 27.83
N VAL A 5 18.01 -11.96 28.40
CA VAL A 5 17.00 -11.13 29.08
C VAL A 5 16.76 -9.86 28.28
N PHE A 6 15.50 -9.60 27.99
CA PHE A 6 15.02 -8.47 27.21
C PHE A 6 14.06 -7.61 28.04
N ALA A 7 14.09 -6.30 27.82
CA ALA A 7 13.12 -5.37 28.39
C ALA A 7 12.44 -4.57 27.27
N LYS A 8 11.12 -4.41 27.37
CA LYS A 8 10.31 -3.58 26.48
C LYS A 8 9.47 -2.63 27.32
N SER A 9 9.64 -1.32 27.15
CA SER A 9 8.80 -0.31 27.78
C SER A 9 7.43 -0.24 27.08
N ILE A 10 6.37 -0.20 27.89
CA ILE A 10 4.98 -0.06 27.49
C ILE A 10 4.55 1.37 27.87
N PRO A 11 4.55 2.30 26.90
CA PRO A 11 4.35 3.72 27.18
C PRO A 11 2.95 4.06 27.70
N GLU A 12 1.94 3.25 27.37
CA GLU A 12 0.55 3.48 27.74
C GLU A 12 0.28 3.32 29.24
N HIS A 13 0.99 2.40 29.91
CA HIS A 13 0.76 2.06 31.32
C HIS A 13 1.95 2.38 32.23
N SER A 14 2.94 3.14 31.72
CA SER A 14 4.23 3.37 32.39
C SER A 14 4.85 2.09 32.98
N SER A 15 4.61 0.98 32.30
CA SER A 15 5.09 -0.35 32.68
C SER A 15 6.20 -0.82 31.74
N THR A 16 6.98 -1.78 32.17
CA THR A 16 7.99 -2.47 31.39
C THR A 16 7.71 -3.96 31.44
N SER A 17 7.63 -4.56 30.26
CA SER A 17 7.61 -6.01 30.11
C SER A 17 9.04 -6.52 30.04
N LEU A 18 9.41 -7.38 30.98
CA LEU A 18 10.67 -8.12 30.97
C LEU A 18 10.42 -9.52 30.46
N CYS A 19 11.30 -10.01 29.59
CA CYS A 19 11.29 -11.35 29.06
C CYS A 19 12.64 -12.02 29.32
N CYS A 20 12.64 -13.17 29.98
CA CYS A 20 13.77 -14.09 30.00
C CYS A 20 13.52 -15.21 28.98
N HIS A 21 14.38 -15.30 27.99
CA HIS A 21 14.39 -16.32 26.97
C HIS A 21 15.49 -17.33 27.27
N VAL A 22 15.12 -18.60 27.37
CA VAL A 22 16.03 -19.70 27.65
C VAL A 22 16.00 -20.65 26.47
N THR A 23 17.18 -20.94 25.92
CA THR A 23 17.35 -21.89 24.81
C THR A 23 18.30 -23.01 25.20
N ALA A 24 17.88 -24.26 24.99
CA ALA A 24 18.70 -25.44 25.22
C ALA A 24 18.19 -26.62 24.38
N SER A 25 19.05 -27.60 24.10
CA SER A 25 18.65 -28.84 23.42
C SER A 25 17.58 -29.61 24.20
N ASP A 26 17.67 -29.60 25.53
CA ASP A 26 16.68 -30.18 26.44
C ASP A 26 16.38 -29.22 27.59
N LEU A 27 15.08 -28.97 27.80
CA LEU A 27 14.54 -28.10 28.84
C LEU A 27 13.85 -28.88 29.97
N SER A 28 13.92 -30.22 29.95
CA SER A 28 13.38 -31.08 31.00
C SER A 28 14.05 -30.80 32.34
N GLY A 29 13.24 -30.55 33.38
CA GLY A 29 13.74 -30.27 34.74
C GLY A 29 14.41 -28.91 34.93
N VAL A 30 14.31 -28.00 33.95
CA VAL A 30 14.80 -26.62 34.08
C VAL A 30 13.87 -25.82 34.98
N ARG A 31 14.45 -25.13 35.98
CA ARG A 31 13.74 -24.17 36.83
C ARG A 31 14.20 -22.76 36.50
N ILE A 32 13.25 -21.87 36.24
CA ILE A 32 13.54 -20.45 35.96
C ILE A 32 12.98 -19.62 37.11
N GLN A 33 13.81 -18.77 37.67
CA GLN A 33 13.44 -17.83 38.71
C GLN A 33 13.87 -16.42 38.33
N LEU A 34 12.93 -15.50 38.33
CA LEU A 34 13.20 -14.09 38.09
C LEU A 34 13.38 -13.39 39.43
N THR A 35 14.48 -12.65 39.59
CA THR A 35 14.82 -11.95 40.82
C THR A 35 14.99 -10.46 40.57
N ASN A 36 14.62 -9.63 41.54
CA ASN A 36 14.90 -8.20 41.59
C ASN A 36 15.89 -7.97 42.74
N ASP A 37 17.14 -7.65 42.43
CA ASP A 37 18.18 -7.42 43.45
C ASP A 37 18.30 -8.60 44.44
N GLY A 38 18.28 -9.82 43.90
CA GLY A 38 18.28 -11.07 44.69
C GLY A 38 16.93 -11.49 45.27
N VAL A 39 15.89 -10.64 45.23
CA VAL A 39 14.57 -10.98 45.76
C VAL A 39 13.70 -11.66 44.69
N PRO A 40 13.20 -12.89 44.92
CA PRO A 40 12.39 -13.61 43.94
C PRO A 40 11.03 -12.95 43.68
N LEU A 41 10.71 -12.77 42.40
CA LEU A 41 9.42 -12.27 41.94
C LEU A 41 8.42 -13.43 41.82
N HIS A 42 7.30 -13.31 42.52
CA HIS A 42 6.22 -14.31 42.50
C HIS A 42 4.94 -13.80 41.85
N SER A 43 4.72 -12.49 41.84
CA SER A 43 3.50 -11.88 41.31
C SER A 43 3.67 -11.50 39.83
N GLY A 44 2.66 -11.80 39.02
CA GLY A 44 2.61 -11.37 37.61
C GLY A 44 3.60 -12.08 36.68
N VAL A 45 4.30 -13.11 37.16
CA VAL A 45 5.22 -13.91 36.36
C VAL A 45 4.43 -14.92 35.52
N LYS A 46 4.64 -14.91 34.21
CA LYS A 46 4.05 -15.86 33.27
C LYS A 46 5.15 -16.72 32.65
N LEU A 47 5.06 -18.03 32.83
CA LEU A 47 5.96 -19.01 32.22
C LEU A 47 5.26 -19.66 31.02
N THR A 48 5.96 -19.80 29.90
CA THR A 48 5.46 -20.59 28.76
C THR A 48 5.95 -22.02 28.86
N ASP A 49 5.21 -22.96 28.27
CA ASP A 49 5.71 -24.32 28.10
C ASP A 49 6.91 -24.37 27.13
N PRO A 50 7.79 -25.39 27.26
CA PRO A 50 8.87 -25.63 26.31
C PRO A 50 8.34 -25.79 24.88
N ARG A 51 8.94 -25.08 23.93
CA ARG A 51 8.58 -25.14 22.51
C ARG A 51 9.81 -25.40 21.65
N PRO A 52 9.75 -26.25 20.60
CA PRO A 52 10.88 -26.44 19.69
C PRO A 52 11.12 -25.20 18.80
N ASN A 53 12.39 -24.94 18.47
CA ASN A 53 12.87 -23.85 17.59
C ASN A 53 13.06 -24.27 16.13
N GLY A 54 13.00 -25.59 15.82
CA GLY A 54 13.22 -26.13 14.48
C GLY A 54 14.69 -26.37 14.10
N ASP A 55 15.62 -25.87 14.91
CA ASP A 55 17.08 -26.09 14.81
C ASP A 55 17.58 -27.25 15.70
N GLY A 56 16.66 -28.02 16.29
CA GLY A 56 16.97 -29.06 17.27
C GLY A 56 17.09 -28.57 18.72
N THR A 57 16.85 -27.27 18.97
CA THR A 57 16.75 -26.72 20.33
C THR A 57 15.30 -26.47 20.75
N ASN A 58 15.08 -26.39 22.06
CA ASN A 58 13.84 -25.97 22.68
C ASN A 58 14.02 -24.60 23.34
N GLN A 59 12.95 -23.81 23.35
CA GLN A 59 12.88 -22.51 24.00
C GLN A 59 11.81 -22.49 25.09
N MET A 60 12.08 -21.74 26.16
CA MET A 60 11.12 -21.40 27.21
C MET A 60 11.22 -19.90 27.50
N ARG A 61 10.08 -19.27 27.84
CA ARG A 61 10.01 -17.83 28.04
C ARG A 61 9.31 -17.50 29.35
N VAL A 62 9.88 -16.55 30.08
CA VAL A 62 9.32 -16.03 31.33
C VAL A 62 9.10 -14.55 31.17
N TRP A 63 7.89 -14.08 31.43
CA TRP A 63 7.52 -12.68 31.25
C TRP A 63 6.97 -12.11 32.55
N VAL A 64 7.27 -10.84 32.82
CA VAL A 64 6.66 -10.08 33.91
C VAL A 64 6.45 -8.64 33.47
N GLU A 65 5.35 -8.03 33.92
CA GLU A 65 5.07 -6.63 33.71
C GLU A 65 5.31 -5.86 35.02
N LEU A 66 6.17 -4.86 34.98
CA LEU A 66 6.63 -4.12 36.15
C LEU A 66 6.45 -2.62 35.95
N ARG A 67 6.18 -1.88 37.02
CA ARG A 67 6.13 -0.41 36.94
C ARG A 67 7.55 0.14 36.99
N LEU A 68 7.90 0.95 36.00
CA LEU A 68 9.25 1.45 35.73
C LEU A 68 9.87 2.13 36.96
N LYS A 69 10.89 1.50 37.55
CA LYS A 69 11.92 2.23 38.30
C LYS A 69 13.34 1.73 38.01
N ASP A 70 13.62 0.43 38.06
CA ASP A 70 15.00 -0.05 37.92
C ASP A 70 15.08 -1.36 37.14
N THR A 71 15.09 -1.32 35.80
CA THR A 71 15.20 -2.56 35.02
C THR A 71 16.53 -3.27 35.26
N GLU A 72 17.61 -2.53 35.50
CA GLU A 72 18.98 -3.07 35.62
C GLU A 72 19.19 -4.01 36.81
N LYS A 73 18.27 -4.02 37.77
CA LYS A 73 18.31 -4.88 38.97
C LYS A 73 17.65 -6.25 38.74
N TYR A 74 17.01 -6.47 37.60
CA TYR A 74 16.37 -7.74 37.30
C TYR A 74 17.35 -8.74 36.71
N GLU A 75 17.35 -9.92 37.31
CA GLU A 75 18.17 -11.05 36.89
C GLU A 75 17.30 -12.29 36.70
N CYS A 76 17.64 -13.09 35.69
CA CYS A 76 16.98 -14.36 35.42
C CYS A 76 17.92 -15.51 35.78
N GLN A 77 17.55 -16.30 36.77
CA GLN A 77 18.29 -17.47 37.21
C GLN A 77 17.68 -18.71 36.59
N VAL A 78 18.50 -19.48 35.88
CA VAL A 78 18.11 -20.74 35.26
C VAL A 78 18.93 -21.86 35.89
N GLN A 79 18.25 -22.81 36.52
CA GLN A 79 18.87 -23.93 37.22
C GLN A 79 18.46 -25.25 36.57
N ARG A 80 19.44 -26.12 36.32
CA ARG A 80 19.24 -27.48 35.84
C ARG A 80 20.21 -28.43 36.54
N GLY A 81 19.72 -29.21 37.50
CA GLY A 81 20.57 -30.06 38.32
C GLY A 81 21.60 -29.23 39.09
N THR A 82 22.89 -29.41 38.78
CA THR A 82 24.01 -28.63 39.33
C THR A 82 24.42 -27.44 38.46
N GLU A 83 23.86 -27.30 37.26
CA GLU A 83 24.19 -26.23 36.32
C GLU A 83 23.32 -25.01 36.58
N ASN A 84 23.95 -23.88 36.91
CA ASN A 84 23.29 -22.61 37.15
C ASN A 84 23.75 -21.58 36.11
N LYS A 85 22.82 -20.92 35.44
CA LYS A 85 23.08 -19.80 34.52
C LYS A 85 22.32 -18.57 34.96
N LEU A 86 23.03 -17.45 34.96
CA LEU A 86 22.49 -16.15 35.27
C LEU A 86 22.39 -15.33 33.98
N GLY A 87 21.18 -14.96 33.61
CA GLY A 87 20.91 -13.99 32.56
C GLY A 87 20.73 -12.61 33.18
N ARG A 88 21.53 -11.64 32.74
CA ARG A 88 21.30 -10.21 33.01
C ARG A 88 20.74 -9.54 31.78
N LEU A 89 20.13 -8.36 31.98
CA LEU A 89 19.69 -7.53 30.86
C LEU A 89 20.85 -7.27 29.92
N SER A 90 20.67 -7.73 28.69
CA SER A 90 21.56 -7.33 27.61
C SER A 90 21.17 -5.90 27.21
N LEU A 91 21.90 -4.91 27.75
CA LEU A 91 21.75 -3.49 27.44
C LEU A 91 21.79 -3.23 25.92
N GLU A 92 22.47 -4.10 25.17
CA GLU A 92 22.57 -4.10 23.71
C GLU A 92 21.22 -4.22 23.00
N LYS A 93 20.22 -4.88 23.62
CA LYS A 93 18.90 -5.15 23.02
C LYS A 93 17.77 -4.46 23.78
N ARG A 94 17.96 -3.19 24.17
CA ARG A 94 16.81 -2.29 24.38
C ARG A 94 16.03 -2.30 23.08
N PHE A 95 14.86 -2.94 23.07
CA PHE A 95 13.94 -2.77 21.94
C PHE A 95 13.73 -1.27 21.79
N PRO A 96 14.06 -0.66 20.64
CA PRO A 96 13.69 0.72 20.41
C PRO A 96 12.18 0.77 20.61
N SER A 97 11.75 1.45 21.67
CA SER A 97 10.35 1.79 21.85
C SER A 97 9.95 2.48 20.55
N SER A 98 9.09 1.84 19.77
CA SER A 98 8.75 2.19 18.39
C SER A 98 7.91 3.47 18.30
N ARG A 99 8.21 4.44 19.15
CA ARG A 99 7.94 5.85 18.95
C ARG A 99 9.25 6.49 18.48
N GLU A 100 9.60 6.24 17.23
CA GLU A 100 10.31 7.28 16.48
C GLU A 100 9.41 8.51 16.55
N ARG A 101 9.73 9.45 17.42
CA ARG A 101 9.31 10.83 17.18
C ARG A 101 9.94 11.12 15.82
N LEU A 102 9.14 11.22 14.75
CA LEU A 102 9.68 11.57 13.43
C LEU A 102 10.60 12.76 13.65
N SER A 103 11.91 12.52 13.52
CA SER A 103 12.88 13.59 13.63
C SER A 103 12.51 14.62 12.56
N SER A 104 12.69 15.91 12.86
CA SER A 104 12.49 16.97 11.87
C SER A 104 13.21 16.64 10.55
N GLU A 105 14.32 15.90 10.62
CA GLU A 105 15.08 15.42 9.48
C GLU A 105 14.39 14.31 8.68
N ASP A 106 13.66 13.40 9.32
CA ASP A 106 12.94 12.34 8.63
C ASP A 106 11.63 12.85 8.02
N LEU A 107 10.98 13.83 8.67
CA LEU A 107 9.85 14.54 8.08
C LEU A 107 10.24 15.28 6.80
N LYS A 108 11.42 15.92 6.76
CA LYS A 108 11.96 16.56 5.56
C LYS A 108 12.18 15.56 4.42
N LYS A 109 12.71 14.35 4.72
CA LYS A 109 12.88 13.30 3.71
C LYS A 109 11.55 12.83 3.12
N VAL A 110 10.54 12.65 3.95
CA VAL A 110 9.18 12.26 3.51
C VAL A 110 8.55 13.35 2.64
N LEU A 111 8.68 14.62 3.04
CA LEU A 111 8.20 15.76 2.24
C LEU A 111 8.89 15.84 0.88
N ILE A 112 10.20 15.66 0.80
CA ILE A 112 10.93 15.66 -0.47
C ILE A 112 10.48 14.49 -1.35
N GLY A 113 10.36 13.29 -0.77
CA GLY A 113 9.92 12.09 -1.50
C GLY A 113 8.53 12.27 -2.12
N THR A 114 7.58 12.80 -1.35
CA THR A 114 6.21 13.05 -1.84
C THR A 114 6.16 14.05 -2.99
N MET A 115 6.94 15.14 -2.92
CA MET A 115 7.01 16.14 -4.00
C MET A 115 7.57 15.56 -5.31
N VAL A 116 8.60 14.72 -5.23
CA VAL A 116 9.16 14.04 -6.40
C VAL A 116 8.14 13.09 -7.04
N CYS A 117 7.45 12.29 -6.23
CA CYS A 117 6.41 11.39 -6.72
C CYS A 117 5.27 12.13 -7.43
N LEU A 118 4.79 13.24 -6.86
CA LEU A 118 3.76 14.07 -7.48
C LEU A 118 4.22 14.65 -8.81
N GLY A 119 5.48 15.12 -8.89
CA GLY A 119 6.08 15.61 -10.13
C GLY A 119 6.11 14.57 -11.23
N VAL A 120 6.53 13.34 -10.92
CA VAL A 120 6.58 12.22 -11.89
C VAL A 120 5.18 11.86 -12.39
N VAL A 121 4.20 11.78 -11.49
CA VAL A 121 2.80 11.46 -11.86
C VAL A 121 2.23 12.52 -12.80
N LEU A 122 2.42 13.81 -12.48
CA LEU A 122 1.97 14.91 -13.34
C LEU A 122 2.67 14.91 -14.70
N TYR A 123 3.97 14.60 -14.73
CA TYR A 123 4.74 14.50 -15.97
C TYR A 123 4.23 13.36 -16.86
N ILE A 124 4.00 12.17 -16.31
CA ILE A 124 3.41 11.04 -17.06
C ILE A 124 2.01 11.40 -17.57
N ALA A 125 1.17 12.05 -16.75
CA ALA A 125 -0.15 12.50 -17.16
C ALA A 125 -0.08 13.52 -18.32
N PHE A 126 0.89 14.44 -18.29
CA PHE A 126 1.13 15.40 -19.36
C PHE A 126 1.55 14.71 -20.66
N LEU A 127 2.48 13.76 -20.59
CA LEU A 127 2.89 12.96 -21.74
C LEU A 127 1.71 12.17 -22.33
N ASN A 128 0.90 11.53 -21.48
CA ASN A 128 -0.29 10.80 -21.90
C ASN A 128 -1.32 11.71 -22.57
N ARG A 129 -1.54 12.93 -22.06
CA ARG A 129 -2.44 13.91 -22.69
C ARG A 129 -1.93 14.34 -24.07
N LYS A 130 -0.63 14.62 -24.19
CA LYS A 130 -0.01 14.99 -25.47
C LYS A 130 -0.11 13.84 -26.48
N TYR A 131 0.21 12.63 -26.05
CA TYR A 131 0.13 11.42 -26.88
C TYR A 131 -1.32 11.14 -27.34
N LEU A 132 -2.30 11.29 -26.44
CA LEU A 132 -3.72 11.09 -26.77
C LEU A 132 -4.22 12.15 -27.76
N ALA A 133 -3.82 13.42 -27.61
CA ALA A 133 -4.18 14.50 -28.53
C ALA A 133 -3.67 14.25 -29.95
N GLU A 134 -2.41 13.80 -30.08
CA GLU A 134 -1.82 13.43 -31.37
C GLU A 134 -2.55 12.24 -32.01
N ARG A 135 -2.84 11.18 -31.24
CA ARG A 135 -3.62 10.01 -31.69
C ARG A 135 -5.05 10.37 -32.13
N LEU A 136 -5.75 11.22 -31.38
CA LEU A 136 -7.12 11.64 -31.72
C LEU A 136 -7.15 12.48 -33.01
N CYS A 137 -6.17 13.35 -33.23
CA CYS A 137 -6.06 14.13 -34.46
C CYS A 137 -5.85 13.23 -35.68
N GLN A 138 -4.96 12.25 -35.57
CA GLN A 138 -4.66 11.31 -36.65
C GLN A 138 -5.86 10.41 -36.97
N THR A 139 -6.58 9.94 -35.96
CA THR A 139 -7.76 9.08 -36.14
C THR A 139 -8.92 9.87 -36.74
N ARG A 140 -9.17 11.11 -36.28
CA ARG A 140 -10.21 11.98 -36.84
C ARG A 140 -9.93 12.34 -38.31
N GLY A 141 -8.68 12.65 -38.65
CA GLY A 141 -8.27 12.93 -40.03
C GLY A 141 -8.50 11.73 -40.96
N ALA A 142 -8.14 10.51 -40.52
CA ALA A 142 -8.36 9.28 -41.28
C ALA A 142 -9.84 8.92 -41.47
N VAL A 143 -10.68 9.17 -40.47
CA VAL A 143 -12.13 8.94 -40.57
C VAL A 143 -12.78 9.97 -41.51
N VAL A 144 -12.39 11.24 -41.41
CA VAL A 144 -12.93 12.31 -42.28
C VAL A 144 -12.57 12.05 -43.75
N SER A 145 -11.34 11.64 -44.05
CA SER A 145 -10.95 11.34 -45.43
C SER A 145 -11.69 10.13 -46.01
N LEU A 146 -11.97 9.10 -45.19
CA LEU A 146 -12.77 7.95 -45.60
C LEU A 146 -14.22 8.34 -45.90
N VAL A 147 -14.83 9.18 -45.04
CA VAL A 147 -16.19 9.69 -45.25
C VAL A 147 -16.28 10.58 -46.48
N GLU A 148 -15.31 11.47 -46.71
CA GLU A 148 -15.27 12.29 -47.93
C GLU A 148 -15.14 11.43 -49.20
N GLN A 149 -14.36 10.35 -49.15
CA GLN A 149 -14.20 9.46 -50.29
C GLN A 149 -15.50 8.72 -50.62
N GLU A 150 -16.21 8.22 -49.61
CA GLU A 150 -17.52 7.60 -49.81
C GLU A 150 -18.57 8.61 -50.29
N LEU A 151 -18.61 9.81 -49.70
CA LEU A 151 -19.52 10.87 -50.13
C LEU A 151 -19.31 11.26 -51.60
N LYS A 152 -18.05 11.32 -52.07
CA LYS A 152 -17.74 11.58 -53.48
C LYS A 152 -18.28 10.49 -54.41
N LYS A 153 -18.25 9.22 -54.02
CA LYS A 153 -18.84 8.12 -54.81
C LYS A 153 -20.35 8.27 -54.93
N TYR A 154 -21.04 8.60 -53.82
CA TYR A 154 -22.48 8.85 -53.83
C TYR A 154 -22.85 10.06 -54.69
N LEU A 155 -22.12 11.17 -54.55
CA LEU A 155 -22.32 12.36 -55.39
C LEU A 155 -22.07 12.09 -56.87
N GLN A 156 -21.17 11.17 -57.21
CA GLN A 156 -20.92 10.79 -58.60
C GLN A 156 -22.06 9.95 -59.20
N TYR A 157 -22.81 9.22 -58.38
CA TYR A 157 -24.01 8.48 -58.80
C TYR A 157 -25.22 9.39 -59.03
N VAL A 158 -25.31 10.51 -58.29
CA VAL A 158 -26.32 11.56 -58.49
C VAL A 158 -25.84 12.50 -59.59
N GLN A 159 -25.76 11.99 -60.82
CA GLN A 159 -25.00 12.64 -61.88
C GLN A 159 -25.78 13.71 -62.66
N THR A 160 -27.09 13.87 -62.43
CA THR A 160 -27.87 14.96 -63.02
C THR A 160 -28.90 15.53 -62.04
N GLN A 161 -29.03 16.85 -62.03
CA GLN A 161 -29.97 17.58 -61.17
C GLN A 161 -31.43 17.13 -61.43
N GLU A 162 -31.73 16.72 -62.66
CA GLU A 162 -33.04 16.18 -63.06
C GLU A 162 -33.36 14.84 -62.38
N GLN A 163 -32.42 13.91 -62.29
CA GLN A 163 -32.63 12.62 -61.60
C GLN A 163 -32.83 12.82 -60.09
N PHE A 164 -32.15 13.79 -59.48
CA PHE A 164 -32.35 14.10 -58.07
C PHE A 164 -33.72 14.73 -57.80
N ASP A 165 -34.19 15.61 -58.69
CA ASP A 165 -35.52 16.22 -58.61
C ASP A 165 -36.65 15.23 -58.95
N GLU A 166 -36.38 14.18 -59.71
CA GLU A 166 -37.29 13.05 -59.94
C GLU A 166 -37.39 12.16 -58.70
N TRP A 167 -36.25 11.74 -58.12
CA TRP A 167 -36.22 10.97 -56.87
C TRP A 167 -36.93 11.68 -55.72
N ARG A 168 -36.68 12.99 -55.55
CA ARG A 168 -37.35 13.82 -54.53
C ARG A 168 -38.86 13.82 -54.72
N ARG A 169 -39.34 13.90 -55.96
CA ARG A 169 -40.78 13.86 -56.27
C ARG A 169 -41.40 12.50 -55.94
N THR A 170 -40.73 11.39 -56.23
CA THR A 170 -41.22 10.05 -55.87
C THR A 170 -41.20 9.79 -54.36
N ASP A 171 -40.22 10.32 -53.61
CA ASP A 171 -40.18 10.18 -52.15
C ASP A 171 -41.26 11.02 -51.45
N ASP A 172 -41.53 12.24 -51.94
CA ASP A 172 -42.61 13.10 -51.43
C ASP A 172 -44.01 12.47 -51.68
N GLU A 173 -44.15 11.64 -52.71
CA GLU A 173 -45.37 10.88 -53.00
C GLU A 173 -45.61 9.72 -52.00
N PHE A 174 -44.54 9.17 -51.42
CA PHE A 174 -44.62 8.01 -50.52
C PHE A 174 -44.66 8.40 -49.03
N TYR A 175 -44.10 9.56 -48.65
CA TYR A 175 -44.09 10.05 -47.26
C TYR A 175 -44.35 11.56 -47.16
N PRO A 176 -45.59 12.02 -47.39
CA PRO A 176 -45.91 13.45 -47.50
C PRO A 176 -45.71 14.29 -46.21
N ASN A 177 -45.31 13.69 -45.08
CA ASN A 177 -45.24 14.34 -43.77
C ASN A 177 -43.85 14.41 -43.13
N GLN A 178 -42.75 14.15 -43.86
CA GLN A 178 -41.39 14.24 -43.29
C GLN A 178 -40.56 15.47 -43.68
N THR A 179 -41.15 16.43 -44.41
CA THR A 179 -40.48 17.68 -44.83
C THR A 179 -40.04 18.60 -43.68
N GLY A 180 -40.44 18.32 -42.43
CA GLY A 180 -40.04 19.10 -41.25
C GLY A 180 -38.62 18.82 -40.72
N LEU A 181 -37.99 17.68 -41.04
CA LEU A 181 -36.74 17.26 -40.38
C LEU A 181 -35.45 17.52 -41.20
N ILE A 182 -35.55 17.70 -42.52
CA ILE A 182 -34.38 17.90 -43.39
C ILE A 182 -34.08 19.39 -43.63
N SER A 183 -35.08 20.27 -43.47
CA SER A 183 -34.89 21.74 -43.56
C SER A 183 -33.95 22.29 -42.47
N GLY A 184 -33.90 21.64 -41.29
CA GLY A 184 -33.03 22.05 -40.18
C GLY A 184 -31.54 21.79 -40.40
N PHE A 185 -31.16 20.80 -41.22
CA PHE A 185 -29.76 20.44 -41.44
C PHE A 185 -29.04 21.34 -42.44
N LEU A 186 -29.74 21.97 -43.38
CA LEU A 186 -29.14 22.90 -44.36
C LEU A 186 -28.95 24.34 -43.83
N SER A 187 -29.56 24.71 -42.70
CA SER A 187 -29.32 26.03 -42.07
C SER A 187 -27.99 26.12 -41.30
N LEU A 188 -27.35 24.99 -40.98
CA LEU A 188 -26.09 24.98 -40.22
C LEU A 188 -24.83 25.05 -41.11
N TYR A 189 -24.98 24.91 -42.43
CA TYR A 189 -23.86 24.96 -43.39
C TYR A 189 -23.85 26.21 -44.28
N ARG A 190 -24.77 27.16 -44.05
CA ARG A 190 -24.84 28.44 -44.77
C ARG A 190 -24.53 29.62 -43.84
N ASN A 191 -23.34 29.64 -43.24
CA ASN A 191 -22.65 30.89 -42.91
C ASN A 191 -21.17 30.67 -42.53
N PRO A 192 -20.23 30.98 -43.43
CA PRO A 192 -18.89 31.39 -43.06
C PRO A 192 -18.71 32.85 -43.48
N HIS A 193 -19.13 33.81 -42.65
CA HIS A 193 -18.65 35.19 -42.65
C HIS A 193 -18.94 35.84 -41.29
#